data_AF-A0A7V0JIG9-F1
#
_entry.id   AF-A0A7V0JIG9-F1
#
_cell.length_a   1.000
_cell.length_b   1.000
_cell.length_c   1.000
_cell.angle_alpha   90.00
_cell.angle_beta   90.00
_cell.angle_gamma   90.00
#
_symmetry.space_group_name_H-M   'P 1'
#
loop_
_entity.id
_entity.type
_entity.pdbx_description
1 polymer ?
#
loop_
_entity_poly.entity_id
_entity_poly.type
_entity_poly.pdbx_seq_one_letter_code
_entity_poly.pdbx_strand_id
1 'polypeptide(L)'
;MTILGSVARMTAEYETRLDVPVSRSLVMSNGREVVKEAYLSVGRPDFYHDDIVHYVTDEQFGYVAAVDGIMVREKPAACFYLGAFFAESLILAETGNHVGAIQIAGTAMPTQLPFFVAACDYTLIGEELFAASAYLSGDQRMIASLKGQDVGKFIAMASILIGSLLITLANFTGGGSFFWKLSDAFARLFAMNF
;
A
#
# COMPACT_ATOMS: atom_id res chain seq x y z
N MET A 1 -1.35 6.28 7.79
CA MET A 1 -1.68 6.59 9.20
C MET A 1 -2.13 5.36 9.97
N THR A 2 -3.10 4.58 9.52
CA THR A 2 -3.52 3.35 10.23
C THR A 2 -2.37 2.38 10.54
N ILE A 3 -1.51 2.10 9.54
CA ILE A 3 -0.34 1.23 9.75
C ILE A 3 0.61 1.83 10.80
N LEU A 4 0.90 3.14 10.73
CA LEU A 4 1.71 3.84 11.74
C LEU A 4 1.10 3.68 13.15
N GLY A 5 -0.21 3.87 13.31
CA GLY A 5 -0.86 3.68 14.61
C GLY A 5 -0.76 2.25 15.13
N SER A 6 -0.85 1.25 14.25
CA SER A 6 -0.66 -0.16 14.63
C SER A 6 0.79 -0.46 15.03
N VAL A 7 1.77 0.05 14.29
CA VAL A 7 3.20 -0.09 14.63
C VAL A 7 3.51 0.64 15.93
N ALA A 8 3.01 1.86 16.12
CA ALA A 8 3.19 2.66 17.33
C ALA A 8 2.61 1.99 18.58
N ARG A 9 1.44 1.35 18.45
CA ARG A 9 0.85 0.54 19.52
C ARG A 9 1.78 -0.61 19.91
N MET A 10 2.28 -1.34 18.93
CA MET A 10 3.22 -2.44 19.13
C MET A 10 4.52 -1.95 19.78
N THR A 11 5.11 -0.86 19.30
CA THR A 11 6.36 -0.33 19.89
C THR A 11 6.15 0.13 21.32
N ALA A 12 5.01 0.73 21.64
CA ALA A 12 4.64 1.12 23.00
C ALA A 12 4.42 -0.08 23.93
N GLU A 13 3.78 -1.15 23.46
CA GLU A 13 3.56 -2.38 24.24
C GLU A 13 4.87 -3.09 24.60
N TYR A 14 5.83 -3.10 23.67
CA TYR A 14 7.12 -3.77 23.83
C TYR A 14 8.26 -2.85 24.26
N GLU A 15 7.97 -1.59 24.59
CA GLU A 15 8.96 -0.60 25.02
C GLU A 15 10.12 -0.41 24.02
N THR A 16 9.82 -0.51 22.72
CA THR A 16 10.81 -0.32 21.66
C THR A 16 10.80 1.10 21.11
N ARG A 17 11.98 1.58 20.71
CA ARG A 17 12.12 2.92 20.12
C ARG A 17 11.43 2.96 18.75
N LEU A 18 10.63 4.00 18.55
CA LEU A 18 10.03 4.35 17.26
C LEU A 18 10.64 5.67 16.79
N ASP A 19 11.04 5.73 15.52
CA ASP A 19 11.55 6.92 14.87
C ASP A 19 10.86 7.08 13.51
N VAL A 20 10.23 8.23 13.29
CA VAL A 20 9.37 8.50 12.13
C VAL A 20 9.78 9.82 11.48
N PRO A 21 10.90 9.85 10.74
CA PRO A 21 11.26 10.98 9.91
C PRO A 21 10.21 11.15 8.80
N VAL A 22 9.78 12.38 8.54
CA VAL A 22 8.82 12.69 7.46
C VAL A 22 9.23 13.91 6.65
N SER A 23 8.84 13.92 5.37
CA SER A 23 9.18 14.99 4.42
C SER A 23 8.14 16.11 4.33
N ARG A 24 7.02 16.01 5.07
CA ARG A 24 5.91 16.97 5.01
C ARG A 24 5.41 17.31 6.42
N SER A 25 5.34 18.60 6.74
CA SER A 25 4.91 19.06 8.07
C SER A 25 3.49 18.63 8.43
N LEU A 26 2.58 18.57 7.45
CA LEU A 26 1.21 18.07 7.68
C LEU A 26 1.21 16.58 8.09
N VAL A 27 2.08 15.78 7.49
CA VAL A 27 2.25 14.36 7.85
C VAL A 27 2.84 14.25 9.26
N MET A 28 3.75 15.15 9.64
CA MET A 28 4.30 15.21 10.99
C MET A 28 3.20 15.47 12.02
N SER A 29 2.40 16.52 11.84
CA SER A 29 1.31 16.87 12.77
C SER A 29 0.30 15.74 12.93
N ASN A 30 -0.14 15.13 11.82
CA ASN A 30 -1.07 14.00 11.88
C ASN A 30 -0.43 12.75 12.48
N GLY A 31 0.83 12.48 12.16
CA GLY A 31 1.58 11.35 12.68
C GLY A 31 1.77 11.44 14.20
N ARG A 32 2.10 12.62 14.73
CA ARG A 32 2.20 12.86 16.18
C ARG A 32 0.91 12.52 16.90
N GLU A 33 -0.23 12.99 16.39
CA GLU A 33 -1.53 12.70 17.01
C GLU A 33 -1.82 11.19 17.01
N VAL A 34 -1.60 10.52 15.88
CA VAL A 34 -1.80 9.06 15.74
C VAL A 34 -0.89 8.27 16.69
N VAL A 35 0.39 8.63 16.79
CA VAL A 35 1.36 7.95 17.67
C VAL A 35 1.00 8.21 19.13
N LYS A 36 0.65 9.45 19.48
CA LYS A 36 0.23 9.82 20.83
C LYS A 36 -1.01 9.04 21.27
N GLU A 37 -2.04 8.97 20.43
CA GLU A 37 -3.25 8.20 20.67
C GLU A 37 -2.93 6.70 20.83
N ALA A 38 -2.05 6.15 19.98
CA ALA A 38 -1.63 4.76 20.07
C ALA A 38 -0.95 4.45 21.42
N TYR A 39 -0.01 5.29 21.86
CA TYR A 39 0.70 5.13 23.14
C TYR A 39 -0.24 5.29 24.34
N LEU A 40 -1.16 6.27 24.28
CA LEU A 40 -2.21 6.46 25.30
C LEU A 40 -3.11 5.24 25.42
N SER A 41 -3.50 4.63 24.30
CA SER A 41 -4.45 3.52 24.28
C SER A 41 -3.94 2.23 24.91
N VAL A 42 -2.61 2.09 25.08
CA VAL A 42 -1.96 0.97 25.77
C VAL A 42 -1.44 1.35 27.16
N GLY A 43 -1.80 2.54 27.64
CA GLY A 43 -1.43 3.01 28.98
C GLY A 43 0.03 3.42 29.12
N ARG A 44 0.71 3.77 28.02
CA ARG A 44 2.13 4.17 27.98
C ARG A 44 2.38 5.59 27.48
N PRO A 45 1.68 6.61 28.02
CA PRO A 45 1.92 8.01 27.63
C PRO A 45 3.31 8.51 28.04
N ASP A 46 3.93 7.87 29.04
CA ASP A 46 5.28 8.16 29.54
C ASP A 46 6.38 7.88 28.51
N PHE A 47 6.13 6.96 27.58
CA PHE A 47 7.06 6.61 26.49
C PHE A 47 6.87 7.48 25.23
N TYR A 48 5.83 8.32 25.19
CA TYR A 48 5.58 9.19 24.05
C TYR A 48 6.39 10.49 24.17
N HIS A 49 6.97 10.92 23.06
CA HIS A 49 7.63 12.21 22.92
C HIS A 49 7.39 12.79 21.51
N ASP A 50 7.27 14.12 21.39
CA ASP A 50 6.87 14.77 20.13
C ASP A 50 7.91 14.60 19.00
N ASP A 51 9.17 14.32 19.34
CA ASP A 51 10.26 14.08 18.40
C ASP A 51 10.25 12.66 17.80
N ILE A 52 9.41 11.72 18.28
CA ILE A 52 9.18 10.42 17.60
C ILE A 52 8.83 10.66 16.14
N VAL A 53 7.93 11.61 15.87
CA VAL A 53 7.56 12.01 14.51
C VAL A 53 8.09 13.41 14.26
N HIS A 54 9.08 13.52 13.38
CA HIS A 54 9.78 14.79 13.16
C HIS A 54 9.94 15.08 11.66
N TYR A 55 9.77 16.36 11.32
CA TYR A 55 10.01 16.86 9.98
C TYR A 55 11.51 16.98 9.71
N VAL A 56 11.95 16.52 8.55
CA VAL A 56 13.36 16.58 8.12
C VAL A 56 13.54 17.68 7.08
N THR A 57 13.01 17.48 5.87
CA THR A 57 13.03 18.44 4.77
C THR A 57 12.04 17.99 3.69
N ASP A 58 11.56 18.91 2.87
CA ASP A 58 10.71 18.64 1.71
C ASP A 58 11.50 18.53 0.40
N GLU A 59 12.81 18.79 0.44
CA GLU A 59 13.74 18.53 -0.64
C GLU A 59 13.99 17.03 -0.77
N GLN A 60 13.82 16.51 -1.99
CA GLN A 60 13.67 15.08 -2.27
C GLN A 60 14.90 14.27 -1.82
N PHE A 61 16.10 14.62 -2.29
CA PHE A 61 17.30 13.85 -1.98
C PHE A 61 17.93 14.24 -0.64
N GLY A 62 17.66 15.44 -0.14
CA GLY A 62 18.01 15.89 1.19
C GLY A 62 17.28 15.07 2.26
N TYR A 63 16.01 14.72 2.01
CA TYR A 63 15.27 13.79 2.86
C TYR A 63 15.93 12.41 2.88
N VAL A 64 16.28 11.87 1.71
CA VAL A 64 16.94 10.56 1.58
C VAL A 64 18.29 10.54 2.30
N ALA A 65 19.16 11.51 2.03
CA ALA A 65 20.48 11.58 2.64
C ALA A 65 20.41 11.68 4.17
N ALA A 66 19.43 12.42 4.70
CA ALA A 66 19.21 12.52 6.12
C ALA A 66 18.74 11.19 6.74
N VAL A 67 17.76 10.52 6.12
CA VAL A 67 17.22 9.24 6.58
C VAL A 67 18.27 8.13 6.46
N ASP A 68 19.01 8.05 5.37
CA ASP A 68 20.13 7.12 5.23
C ASP A 68 21.16 7.33 6.33
N GLY A 69 21.50 8.59 6.61
CA GLY A 69 22.37 8.96 7.72
C GLY A 69 21.85 8.48 9.07
N ILE A 70 20.54 8.56 9.32
CA ILE A 70 19.91 8.01 10.53
C ILE A 70 20.06 6.49 10.55
N MET A 71 19.74 5.81 9.47
CA MET A 71 19.78 4.35 9.38
C MET A 71 21.18 3.79 9.65
N VAL A 72 22.23 4.37 9.06
CA VAL A 72 23.61 3.88 9.27
C VAL A 72 24.14 4.13 10.68
N ARG A 73 23.65 5.17 11.38
CA ARG A 73 24.04 5.48 12.76
C ARG A 73 23.26 4.64 13.77
N GLU A 74 21.95 4.63 13.64
CA GLU A 74 21.03 4.03 14.62
C GLU A 74 20.84 2.53 14.39
N LYS A 75 21.09 2.03 13.17
CA LYS A 75 20.97 0.62 12.77
C LYS A 75 19.62 0.01 13.22
N PRO A 76 18.49 0.55 12.73
CA PRO A 76 17.18 0.07 13.13
C PRO A 76 17.00 -1.42 12.80
N ALA A 77 16.30 -2.14 13.67
CA ALA A 77 16.01 -3.56 13.43
C ALA A 77 15.00 -3.78 12.30
N ALA A 78 14.11 -2.81 12.08
CA ALA A 78 13.11 -2.85 11.01
C ALA A 78 12.86 -1.46 10.42
N CYS A 79 12.63 -1.41 9.11
CA CYS A 79 12.30 -0.20 8.37
C CYS A 79 10.96 -0.36 7.64
N PHE A 80 10.13 0.67 7.70
CA PHE A 80 8.82 0.71 7.05
C PHE A 80 8.77 1.81 5.99
N TYR A 81 8.59 1.45 4.72
CA TYR A 81 8.52 2.39 3.59
C TYR A 81 7.14 2.38 2.95
N LEU A 82 6.22 3.20 3.46
CA LEU A 82 4.82 3.21 3.03
C LEU A 82 4.47 4.54 2.35
N GLY A 83 4.33 4.53 1.02
CA GLY A 83 4.01 5.72 0.25
C GLY A 83 4.66 5.80 -1.13
N ALA A 84 4.72 7.02 -1.66
CA ALA A 84 5.34 7.34 -2.94
C ALA A 84 6.73 7.98 -2.73
N PHE A 85 7.76 7.18 -2.97
CA PHE A 85 9.19 7.47 -2.84
C PHE A 85 9.93 7.45 -4.17
N PHE A 86 9.26 7.25 -5.32
CA PHE A 86 9.88 7.29 -6.66
C PHE A 86 11.27 6.62 -6.74
N ALA A 87 12.33 7.37 -7.01
CA ALA A 87 13.70 6.86 -7.14
C ALA A 87 14.38 6.64 -5.77
N GLU A 88 13.94 7.40 -4.76
CA GLU A 88 14.38 7.31 -3.36
C GLU A 88 14.12 5.92 -2.76
N SER A 89 13.10 5.23 -3.27
CA SER A 89 12.72 3.89 -2.83
C SER A 89 13.89 2.89 -2.83
N LEU A 90 14.69 2.87 -3.90
CA LEU A 90 15.81 1.94 -4.02
C LEU A 90 16.96 2.32 -3.08
N ILE A 91 17.25 3.62 -2.97
CA ILE A 91 18.33 4.12 -2.12
C ILE A 91 18.04 3.78 -0.65
N LEU A 92 16.84 4.14 -0.18
CA LEU A 92 16.40 3.83 1.18
C LEU A 92 16.41 2.32 1.45
N ALA A 93 15.93 1.52 0.49
CA ALA A 93 15.86 0.07 0.64
C ALA A 93 17.25 -0.60 0.66
N GLU A 94 18.19 -0.11 -0.14
CA GLU A 94 19.56 -0.62 -0.16
C GLU A 94 20.31 -0.26 1.12
N THR A 95 20.11 0.96 1.64
CA THR A 95 20.65 1.35 2.96
C THR A 95 20.08 0.48 4.08
N GLY A 96 18.77 0.17 4.04
CA GLY A 96 18.11 -0.69 5.02
C GLY A 96 18.68 -2.12 5.01
N ASN A 97 18.88 -2.66 3.81
CA ASN A 97 19.53 -3.95 3.63
C ASN A 97 20.98 -3.92 4.13
N HIS A 98 21.72 -2.84 3.87
CA HIS A 98 23.11 -2.69 4.29
C HIS A 98 23.28 -2.72 5.81
N VAL A 99 22.33 -2.15 6.57
CA VAL A 99 22.35 -2.19 8.04
C VAL A 99 21.74 -3.46 8.62
N GLY A 100 21.21 -4.35 7.78
CA GLY A 100 20.60 -5.62 8.19
C GLY A 100 19.19 -5.47 8.78
N ALA A 101 18.48 -4.39 8.46
CA ALA A 101 17.11 -4.18 8.90
C ALA A 101 16.13 -5.07 8.13
N ILE A 102 15.09 -5.59 8.78
CA ILE A 102 13.94 -6.17 8.09
C ILE A 102 13.14 -5.02 7.44
N GLN A 103 12.77 -5.17 6.18
CA GLN A 103 12.17 -4.09 5.40
C GLN A 103 10.76 -4.45 4.96
N ILE A 104 9.79 -3.61 5.38
CA ILE A 104 8.39 -3.71 4.98
C ILE A 104 8.03 -2.47 4.17
N ALA A 105 7.79 -2.67 2.88
CA ALA A 105 7.47 -1.60 1.96
C ALA A 105 6.02 -1.69 1.45
N GLY A 106 5.51 -0.59 0.92
CA GLY A 106 4.17 -0.56 0.34
C GLY A 106 3.93 0.68 -0.49
N THR A 107 3.43 0.49 -1.71
CA THR A 107 3.12 1.61 -2.60
C THR A 107 1.99 1.30 -3.57
N ALA A 108 1.20 2.33 -3.88
CA ALA A 108 0.21 2.30 -4.95
C ALA A 108 0.78 2.79 -6.30
N MET A 109 2.06 3.18 -6.34
CA MET A 109 2.71 3.74 -7.53
C MET A 109 3.38 2.63 -8.36
N PRO A 110 2.90 2.29 -9.58
CA PRO A 110 3.45 1.19 -10.36
C PRO A 110 4.91 1.37 -10.78
N THR A 111 5.36 2.62 -10.96
CA THR A 111 6.73 2.94 -11.40
C THR A 111 7.78 2.70 -10.33
N GLN A 112 7.40 2.74 -9.05
CA GLN A 112 8.27 2.54 -7.89
C GLN A 112 8.29 1.08 -7.43
N LEU A 113 7.18 0.38 -7.65
CA LEU A 113 6.96 -0.96 -7.12
C LEU A 113 8.10 -1.95 -7.40
N PRO A 114 8.72 -1.99 -8.60
CA PRO A 114 9.82 -2.92 -8.87
C PRO A 114 11.02 -2.74 -7.93
N PHE A 115 11.29 -1.51 -7.46
CA PHE A 115 12.41 -1.24 -6.55
C PHE A 115 12.18 -1.88 -5.18
N PHE A 116 10.99 -1.70 -4.61
CA PHE A 116 10.64 -2.32 -3.33
C PHE A 116 10.52 -3.84 -3.43
N VAL A 117 9.93 -4.36 -4.50
CA VAL A 117 9.86 -5.82 -4.73
C VAL A 117 11.24 -6.45 -4.82
N ALA A 118 12.21 -5.75 -5.41
CA ALA A 118 13.58 -6.27 -5.56
C ALA A 118 14.44 -6.11 -4.30
N ALA A 119 14.21 -5.07 -3.49
CA ALA A 119 15.12 -4.67 -2.43
C ALA A 119 14.59 -4.85 -0.99
N CYS A 120 13.29 -5.08 -0.79
CA CYS A 120 12.68 -5.24 0.54
C CYS A 120 12.21 -6.68 0.78
N ASP A 121 12.17 -7.11 2.05
CA ASP A 121 11.73 -8.46 2.45
C ASP A 121 10.24 -8.68 2.17
N TYR A 122 9.40 -7.67 2.45
CA TYR A 122 7.96 -7.71 2.23
C TYR A 122 7.50 -6.44 1.54
N THR A 123 6.74 -6.59 0.46
CA THR A 123 6.20 -5.45 -0.30
C THR A 123 4.70 -5.59 -0.50
N LEU A 124 3.94 -4.62 0.00
CA LEU A 124 2.52 -4.47 -0.28
C LEU A 124 2.33 -3.84 -1.67
N ILE A 125 1.69 -4.58 -2.57
CA ILE A 125 1.50 -4.20 -3.96
C ILE A 125 0.14 -3.53 -4.15
N GLY A 126 0.15 -2.24 -4.51
CA GLY A 126 -1.05 -1.57 -5.00
C GLY A 126 -2.18 -1.58 -3.98
N GLU A 127 -3.18 -2.43 -4.22
CA GLU A 127 -4.36 -2.56 -3.38
C GLU A 127 -4.11 -3.20 -2.01
N GLU A 128 -3.03 -3.97 -1.88
CA GLU A 128 -2.65 -4.59 -0.61
C GLU A 128 -2.34 -3.53 0.47
N LEU A 129 -1.84 -2.36 0.08
CA LEU A 129 -1.60 -1.25 1.01
C LEU A 129 -2.91 -0.71 1.61
N PHE A 130 -3.97 -0.64 0.80
CA PHE A 130 -5.30 -0.22 1.24
C PHE A 130 -5.99 -1.34 2.03
N ALA A 131 -5.83 -2.59 1.60
CA ALA A 131 -6.32 -3.76 2.31
C ALA A 131 -5.73 -3.86 3.71
N ALA A 132 -4.41 -3.72 3.86
CA ALA A 132 -3.73 -3.70 5.15
C ALA A 132 -4.32 -2.62 6.07
N SER A 133 -4.55 -1.41 5.54
CA SER A 133 -5.16 -0.32 6.30
C SER A 133 -6.60 -0.65 6.74
N ALA A 134 -7.40 -1.30 5.90
CA ALA A 134 -8.77 -1.69 6.24
C ALA A 134 -8.82 -2.82 7.29
N TYR A 135 -7.93 -3.82 7.18
CA TYR A 135 -7.86 -4.92 8.13
C TYR A 135 -7.33 -4.48 9.50
N LEU A 136 -6.33 -3.56 9.52
CA LEU A 136 -5.79 -3.03 10.77
C LEU A 136 -6.75 -2.07 11.48
N SER A 137 -7.53 -1.26 10.75
CA SER A 137 -8.52 -0.38 11.37
C SER A 137 -9.79 -1.10 11.83
N GLY A 138 -10.10 -2.25 11.22
CA GLY A 138 -11.38 -2.93 11.41
C GLY A 138 -12.59 -2.13 10.88
N ASP A 139 -12.36 -1.09 10.07
CA ASP A 139 -13.43 -0.25 9.53
C ASP A 139 -14.25 -1.02 8.50
N GLN A 140 -15.49 -1.34 8.87
CA GLN A 140 -16.44 -2.05 8.03
C GLN A 140 -16.68 -1.38 6.68
N ARG A 141 -16.59 -0.05 6.59
CA ARG A 141 -16.76 0.69 5.32
C ARG A 141 -15.59 0.45 4.38
N MET A 142 -14.36 0.49 4.91
CA MET A 142 -13.16 0.20 4.11
C MET A 142 -13.14 -1.25 3.63
N ILE A 143 -13.49 -2.19 4.52
CA ILE A 143 -13.60 -3.63 4.19
C ILE A 143 -14.69 -3.87 3.15
N ALA A 144 -15.86 -3.21 3.29
CA ALA A 144 -16.95 -3.33 2.32
C ALA A 144 -16.56 -2.77 0.94
N SER A 145 -15.82 -1.66 0.90
CA SER A 145 -15.30 -1.08 -0.34
C SER A 145 -14.39 -2.06 -1.08
N LEU A 146 -13.46 -2.71 -0.38
CA LEU A 146 -12.57 -3.74 -0.95
C LEU A 146 -13.37 -4.90 -1.54
N LYS A 147 -14.31 -5.47 -0.77
CA LYS A 147 -15.18 -6.56 -1.25
C LYS A 147 -16.01 -6.15 -2.47
N GLY A 148 -16.53 -4.91 -2.48
CA GLY A 148 -17.28 -4.37 -3.61
C GLY A 148 -16.44 -4.30 -4.88
N GLN A 149 -15.19 -3.84 -4.78
CA GLN A 149 -14.25 -3.83 -5.89
C GLN A 149 -13.95 -5.25 -6.40
N ASP A 150 -13.71 -6.20 -5.50
CA ASP A 150 -13.44 -7.60 -5.88
C ASP A 150 -14.61 -8.25 -6.61
N VAL A 151 -15.84 -8.04 -6.13
CA VAL A 151 -17.06 -8.51 -6.81
C VAL A 151 -17.18 -7.87 -8.20
N GLY A 152 -16.93 -6.57 -8.32
CA GLY A 152 -16.95 -5.87 -9.60
C GLY A 152 -15.93 -6.43 -10.60
N LYS A 153 -14.69 -6.65 -10.15
CA LYS A 153 -13.64 -7.28 -10.96
C LYS A 153 -14.02 -8.70 -11.37
N PHE A 154 -14.60 -9.49 -10.47
CA PHE A 154 -15.05 -10.84 -10.78
C PHE A 154 -16.14 -10.85 -11.86
N ILE A 155 -17.13 -9.96 -11.77
CA ILE A 155 -18.18 -9.80 -12.79
C ILE A 155 -17.56 -9.39 -14.14
N ALA A 156 -16.60 -8.47 -14.13
CA ALA A 156 -15.90 -8.04 -15.34
C ALA A 156 -15.09 -9.18 -15.97
N MET A 157 -14.32 -9.92 -15.17
CA MET A 157 -13.56 -11.09 -15.62
C MET A 157 -14.46 -12.18 -16.19
N ALA A 158 -15.57 -12.50 -15.52
CA ALA A 158 -16.54 -13.47 -16.00
C ALA A 158 -17.17 -13.03 -17.32
N SER A 159 -17.49 -11.75 -17.46
CA SER A 159 -18.05 -11.18 -18.69
C SER A 159 -17.05 -11.25 -19.86
N ILE A 160 -15.78 -10.95 -19.61
CA ILE A 160 -14.71 -11.08 -20.61
C ILE A 160 -14.52 -12.55 -21.04
N LEU A 161 -14.53 -13.49 -20.09
CA LEU A 161 -14.41 -14.92 -20.38
C LEU A 161 -15.59 -15.44 -21.20
N ILE A 162 -16.83 -15.12 -20.80
CA ILE A 162 -18.02 -15.54 -21.54
C ILE A 162 -18.03 -14.91 -22.94
N GLY A 163 -17.77 -13.61 -23.05
CA GLY A 163 -17.72 -12.89 -24.32
C GLY A 163 -16.67 -13.47 -25.28
N SER A 164 -15.45 -13.70 -24.79
CA SER A 164 -14.38 -14.30 -25.59
C SER A 164 -14.72 -15.71 -26.06
N LEU A 165 -15.24 -16.58 -25.19
CA LEU A 165 -15.66 -17.94 -25.55
C LEU A 165 -16.80 -17.95 -26.58
N LEU A 166 -17.81 -17.09 -26.42
CA LEU A 166 -18.93 -16.98 -27.35
C LEU A 166 -18.46 -16.58 -28.74
N ILE A 167 -17.58 -15.59 -28.85
CA ILE A 167 -17.00 -15.15 -30.13
C ILE A 167 -16.16 -16.28 -30.74
N THR A 168 -15.33 -16.96 -29.96
CA THR A 168 -14.53 -18.09 -30.46
C THR A 168 -15.42 -19.20 -31.02
N LEU A 169 -16.45 -19.65 -30.28
CA LEU A 169 -17.37 -20.71 -30.71
C LEU A 169 -18.23 -20.31 -31.93
N ALA A 170 -18.66 -19.05 -31.99
CA ALA A 170 -19.38 -18.51 -33.14
C ALA A 170 -18.53 -18.64 -34.42
N ASN A 171 -17.25 -18.28 -34.37
CA ASN A 171 -16.33 -18.40 -35.50
C ASN A 171 -16.12 -19.85 -35.95
N PHE A 172 -16.06 -20.81 -35.01
CA PHE A 172 -15.92 -22.24 -35.35
C PHE A 172 -17.18 -22.87 -35.96
N THR A 173 -18.37 -22.36 -35.65
CA THR A 173 -19.66 -22.96 -36.04
C THR A 173 -20.30 -22.33 -37.29
N GLY A 174 -19.67 -21.31 -37.89
CA GLY A 174 -20.13 -20.64 -39.11
C GLY A 174 -21.21 -19.57 -38.89
N GLY A 175 -21.19 -18.53 -39.73
CA GLY A 175 -21.85 -17.21 -39.60
C GLY A 175 -23.37 -17.14 -39.41
N GLY A 176 -24.07 -18.27 -39.28
CA GLY A 176 -25.53 -18.33 -39.04
C GLY A 176 -25.92 -19.13 -37.79
N SER A 177 -24.95 -19.61 -37.00
CA SER A 177 -25.21 -20.47 -35.84
C SER A 177 -25.85 -19.71 -34.68
N PHE A 178 -26.50 -20.45 -33.77
CA PHE A 178 -27.06 -19.93 -32.52
C PHE A 178 -26.03 -19.09 -31.73
N PHE A 179 -24.75 -19.50 -31.77
CA PHE A 179 -23.66 -18.82 -31.09
C PHE A 179 -23.39 -17.41 -31.63
N TRP A 180 -23.58 -17.16 -32.94
CA TRP A 180 -23.48 -15.80 -33.51
C TRP A 180 -24.57 -14.87 -32.97
N LYS A 181 -25.82 -15.34 -32.88
CA LYS A 181 -26.91 -14.55 -32.31
C LYS A 181 -26.69 -14.26 -30.83
N LEU A 182 -26.15 -15.23 -30.09
CA LEU A 182 -25.86 -15.11 -28.67
C LEU A 182 -24.69 -14.15 -28.41
N SER A 183 -23.63 -14.19 -29.21
CA SER A 183 -22.52 -13.24 -29.13
C SER A 183 -22.96 -11.82 -29.44
N ASP A 184 -23.81 -11.63 -30.46
CA ASP A 184 -24.32 -10.31 -30.85
C ASP A 184 -25.22 -9.71 -29.76
N ALA A 185 -26.09 -10.53 -29.14
CA ALA A 185 -26.91 -10.12 -28.00
C ALA A 185 -26.06 -9.75 -26.77
N PHE A 186 -25.02 -10.52 -26.48
CA PHE A 186 -24.10 -10.23 -25.38
C PHE A 186 -23.30 -8.95 -25.64
N ALA A 187 -22.80 -8.74 -26.86
CA ALA A 187 -22.11 -7.50 -27.24
C ALA A 187 -23.02 -6.27 -27.09
N ARG A 188 -24.31 -6.38 -27.49
CA ARG A 188 -25.30 -5.30 -27.31
C ARG A 188 -25.60 -4.97 -25.85
N LEU A 189 -25.48 -5.93 -24.94
CA LEU A 189 -25.64 -5.68 -23.50
C LEU A 189 -24.56 -4.72 -22.98
N PHE A 190 -23.35 -4.77 -23.54
CA PHE A 190 -22.22 -3.93 -23.15
C PHE A 190 -21.99 -2.73 -24.07
N ALA A 191 -22.60 -2.71 -25.25
CA ALA A 191 -22.63 -1.54 -26.11
C ALA A 191 -23.52 -0.47 -25.46
N MET A 192 -22.91 0.34 -24.58
CA MET A 192 -23.53 1.55 -24.07
C MET A 192 -23.73 2.52 -25.23
N ASN A 193 -24.97 2.61 -25.72
CA ASN A 193 -25.39 3.69 -26.60
C ASN A 193 -25.41 4.98 -25.75
N PHE A 194 -24.34 5.77 -25.85
CA PHE A 194 -24.36 7.18 -25.48
C PHE A 194 -24.79 8.02 -26.69
#